data_AF-A0A1G6LI50-F1
#
_entry.id   AF-A0A1G6LI50-F1
#
_cell.length_a   1.000
_cell.length_b   1.000
_cell.length_c   1.000
_cell.angle_alpha   90.00
_cell.angle_beta   90.00
_cell.angle_gamma   90.00
#
_symmetry.space_group_name_H-M   'P 1'
#
loop_
_entity.id
_entity.type
_entity.pdbx_description
1 polymer ?
#
loop_
_entity_poly.entity_id
_entity_poly.type
_entity_poly.pdbx_seq_one_letter_code
_entity_poly.pdbx_strand_id
1 'polypeptide(L)'
;MRNLIKLVVAAAVALCPVIAIAGVQGGQTSTMSLQSPNSIDLMEICANVPIPEGWVVTSIRAGCGSGNGLYEIRRVDPARGTMNMCGLTAVPRGWAVTYVQGGCIAGVPNYQIRYAAPNSISFSMCNVPASSVPPGWVVTSVAKGCGLPGYAYWEIREARPELGTMEVCNVAPVPSGWVILAQRTGCIAPNALLTIKYMP
;
A
#
# COMPACT_ATOMS: atom_id res chain seq x y z
N MET A 1 -80.82 -17.73 -5.14
CA MET A 1 -80.08 -18.96 -5.48
C MET A 1 -78.70 -18.83 -4.86
N ARG A 2 -78.49 -19.50 -3.70
CA ARG A 2 -77.53 -20.63 -3.54
C ARG A 2 -76.10 -20.21 -3.87
N ASN A 3 -75.08 -20.24 -3.02
CA ASN A 3 -74.74 -21.00 -1.80
C ASN A 3 -73.53 -20.28 -1.16
N LEU A 4 -73.42 -20.07 0.16
CA LEU A 4 -72.90 -21.01 1.19
C LEU A 4 -71.46 -21.48 0.83
N ILE A 5 -70.38 -21.38 1.64
CA ILE A 5 -70.22 -21.78 3.04
C ILE A 5 -68.77 -21.53 3.52
N LYS A 6 -68.64 -21.00 4.77
CA LYS A 6 -67.70 -21.29 5.90
C LYS A 6 -66.16 -21.27 5.67
N LEU A 7 -65.29 -20.90 6.61
CA LEU A 7 -65.16 -21.36 8.01
C LEU A 7 -64.12 -20.44 8.73
N VAL A 8 -64.49 -19.71 9.79
CA VAL A 8 -64.11 -19.91 11.23
C VAL A 8 -62.60 -20.10 11.46
N VAL A 9 -61.94 -19.24 12.24
CA VAL A 9 -61.47 -19.43 13.65
C VAL A 9 -60.84 -18.08 14.06
N ALA A 10 -60.82 -17.56 15.28
CA ALA A 10 -61.58 -17.65 16.53
C ALA A 10 -61.03 -16.49 17.38
N ALA A 11 -61.90 -15.75 18.07
CA ALA A 11 -61.48 -14.71 19.01
C ALA A 11 -61.04 -15.35 20.34
N ALA A 12 -59.93 -14.85 20.90
CA ALA A 12 -59.64 -14.99 22.33
C ALA A 12 -59.21 -13.62 22.86
N VAL A 13 -60.18 -12.95 23.48
CA VAL A 13 -59.99 -11.79 24.34
C VAL A 13 -59.37 -12.29 25.65
N ALA A 14 -58.18 -11.82 25.98
CA ALA A 14 -57.62 -11.94 27.32
C ALA A 14 -57.37 -10.53 27.86
N LEU A 15 -58.28 -10.09 28.73
CA LEU A 15 -58.15 -8.92 29.58
C LEU A 15 -56.99 -9.14 30.56
N CYS A 16 -56.03 -8.22 30.58
CA CYS A 16 -55.18 -8.03 31.75
C CYS A 16 -54.91 -6.53 31.96
N PRO A 17 -54.82 -6.10 33.23
CA PRO A 17 -55.16 -4.75 33.67
C PRO A 17 -54.10 -3.72 33.31
N VAL A 18 -54.57 -2.48 33.10
CA VAL A 18 -53.77 -1.27 32.98
C VAL A 18 -53.02 -1.05 34.30
N ILE A 19 -51.72 -1.29 34.29
CA ILE A 19 -50.80 -0.79 35.32
C ILE A 19 -50.14 0.46 34.73
N ALA A 20 -50.60 1.63 35.18
CA ALA A 20 -49.88 2.87 35.01
C ALA A 20 -48.69 2.88 35.99
N ILE A 21 -47.48 2.73 35.45
CA ILE A 21 -46.23 3.04 36.15
C ILE A 21 -45.53 4.19 35.43
N ALA A 22 -45.02 5.08 36.26
CA ALA A 22 -44.51 6.41 35.98
C ALA A 22 -43.47 6.44 34.85
N GLY A 23 -43.45 7.58 34.15
CA GLY A 23 -42.51 7.87 33.09
C GLY A 23 -41.06 7.68 33.52
N VAL A 24 -40.34 6.92 32.70
CA VAL A 24 -38.90 7.06 32.54
C VAL A 24 -38.70 7.43 31.08
N GLN A 25 -38.15 8.62 30.87
CA GLN A 25 -37.73 9.11 29.56
C GLN A 25 -36.93 7.99 28.89
N GLY A 26 -37.29 7.67 27.65
CA GLY A 26 -36.52 6.78 26.80
C GLY A 26 -35.11 7.33 26.68
N GLY A 27 -34.23 6.87 27.56
CA GLY A 27 -32.80 6.94 27.36
C GLY A 27 -32.56 6.15 26.10
N GLN A 28 -32.23 6.85 25.02
CA GLN A 28 -31.59 6.24 23.87
C GLN A 28 -30.33 5.57 24.42
N THR A 29 -30.42 4.28 24.72
CA THR A 29 -29.25 3.42 24.74
C THR A 29 -28.77 3.42 23.31
N SER A 30 -27.95 4.43 22.97
CA SER A 30 -27.02 4.38 21.87
C SER A 30 -26.22 3.12 22.12
N THR A 31 -26.63 2.03 21.45
CA THR A 31 -25.72 0.93 21.22
C THR A 31 -24.54 1.58 20.52
N MET A 32 -23.45 1.78 21.28
CA MET A 32 -22.15 2.01 20.67
C MET A 32 -21.89 0.76 19.85
N SER A 33 -22.29 0.82 18.59
CA SER A 33 -21.70 -0.02 17.57
C SER A 33 -20.21 0.29 17.66
N LEU A 34 -19.45 -0.69 18.15
CA LEU A 34 -18.01 -0.73 17.97
C LEU A 34 -17.78 -0.68 16.45
N GLN A 35 -17.67 0.53 15.92
CA GLN A 35 -17.10 0.74 14.60
C GLN A 35 -15.71 0.11 14.66
N SER A 36 -15.53 -0.91 13.83
CA SER A 36 -14.23 -1.46 13.47
C SER A 36 -13.21 -0.31 13.25
N PRO A 37 -11.91 -0.45 13.58
CA PRO A 37 -10.91 0.62 13.48
C PRO A 37 -10.66 1.22 12.08
N ASN A 38 -11.52 0.94 11.09
CA ASN A 38 -11.29 1.23 9.69
C ASN A 38 -12.09 2.45 9.20
N SER A 39 -11.58 3.68 9.39
CA SER A 39 -11.80 4.76 8.41
C SER A 39 -10.84 5.97 8.48
N ILE A 40 -9.61 5.82 8.98
CA ILE A 40 -8.54 6.86 8.81
C ILE A 40 -7.46 6.46 7.81
N ASP A 41 -7.62 5.33 7.11
CA ASP A 41 -6.63 4.80 6.16
C ASP A 41 -6.85 5.27 4.71
N LEU A 42 -7.96 5.94 4.43
CA LEU A 42 -8.35 6.43 3.11
C LEU A 42 -8.98 7.81 3.26
N MET A 43 -8.51 8.78 2.47
CA MET A 43 -9.09 10.12 2.46
C MET A 43 -8.91 10.79 1.10
N GLU A 44 -9.54 11.93 0.92
CA GLU A 44 -9.50 12.70 -0.32
C GLU A 44 -8.92 14.08 -0.09
N ILE A 45 -8.01 14.49 -0.96
CA ILE A 45 -7.36 15.80 -0.89
C ILE A 45 -7.34 16.45 -2.28
N CYS A 46 -7.29 17.78 -2.31
CA CYS A 46 -7.08 18.49 -3.56
C CYS A 46 -5.65 18.30 -4.06
N ALA A 47 -5.50 18.14 -5.38
CA ALA A 47 -4.23 17.85 -6.05
C ALA A 47 -3.15 18.93 -5.89
N ASN A 48 -3.56 20.15 -5.53
CA ASN A 48 -2.68 21.28 -5.27
C ASN A 48 -2.12 21.31 -3.84
N VAL A 49 -2.52 20.35 -2.99
CA VAL A 49 -2.04 20.23 -1.61
C VAL A 49 -0.95 19.16 -1.55
N PRO A 50 0.15 19.39 -0.80
CA PRO A 50 1.18 18.37 -0.60
C PRO A 50 0.62 17.08 0.00
N ILE A 51 1.08 15.93 -0.50
CA ILE A 51 0.72 14.62 0.04
C ILE A 51 1.47 14.40 1.36
N PRO A 52 0.78 14.03 2.46
CA PRO A 52 1.44 13.76 3.72
C PRO A 52 2.43 12.59 3.64
N GLU A 53 3.47 12.62 4.48
CA GLU A 53 4.42 11.51 4.58
C GLU A 53 3.71 10.22 5.02
N GLY A 54 4.08 9.09 4.40
CA GLY A 54 3.44 7.80 4.66
C GLY A 54 2.08 7.62 4.00
N TRP A 55 1.72 8.47 3.03
CA TRP A 55 0.54 8.32 2.20
C TRP A 55 0.90 8.21 0.72
N VAL A 56 0.04 7.54 -0.04
CA VAL A 56 0.17 7.38 -1.49
C VAL A 56 -1.14 7.69 -2.18
N VAL A 57 -1.08 8.23 -3.40
CA VAL A 57 -2.27 8.38 -4.25
C VAL A 57 -2.69 7.02 -4.79
N THR A 58 -3.95 6.64 -4.59
CA THR A 58 -4.53 5.41 -5.13
C THR A 58 -5.43 5.66 -6.34
N SER A 59 -6.00 6.85 -6.44
CA SER A 59 -6.88 7.24 -7.54
C SER A 59 -6.88 8.76 -7.74
N ILE A 60 -7.16 9.18 -8.97
CA ILE A 60 -7.19 10.58 -9.40
C ILE A 60 -8.50 10.79 -10.17
N ARG A 61 -9.22 11.86 -9.85
CA ARG A 61 -10.48 12.17 -10.53
C ARG A 61 -10.75 13.67 -10.58
N ALA A 62 -11.78 14.03 -11.35
CA ALA A 62 -12.24 15.40 -11.41
C ALA A 62 -12.79 15.86 -10.06
N GLY A 63 -12.41 17.07 -9.63
CA GLY A 63 -12.84 17.64 -8.35
C GLY A 63 -12.07 18.90 -7.96
N CYS A 64 -12.36 19.43 -6.77
CA CYS A 64 -11.76 20.68 -6.24
C CYS A 64 -11.91 21.91 -7.16
N GLY A 65 -13.03 22.02 -7.87
CA GLY A 65 -13.39 23.22 -8.63
C GLY A 65 -12.62 23.46 -9.95
N SER A 66 -11.60 22.66 -10.25
CA SER A 66 -10.82 22.76 -11.49
C SER A 66 -10.31 21.38 -11.96
N GLY A 67 -10.93 20.82 -13.01
CA GLY A 67 -10.40 19.64 -13.71
C GLY A 67 -10.11 18.41 -12.82
N ASN A 68 -9.09 17.62 -13.20
CA ASN A 68 -8.58 16.43 -12.49
C ASN A 68 -7.82 16.79 -11.20
N GLY A 69 -8.51 17.46 -10.27
CA GLY A 69 -7.94 18.08 -9.08
C GLY A 69 -8.18 17.36 -7.76
N LEU A 70 -8.68 16.12 -7.76
CA LEU A 70 -8.96 15.38 -6.52
C LEU A 70 -8.19 14.06 -6.47
N TYR A 71 -7.41 13.87 -5.41
CA TYR A 71 -6.66 12.65 -5.13
C TYR A 71 -7.32 11.87 -4.01
N GLU A 72 -7.56 10.59 -4.26
CA GLU A 72 -7.77 9.62 -3.20
C GLU A 72 -6.40 9.16 -2.72
N ILE A 73 -6.13 9.35 -1.42
CA ILE A 73 -4.88 8.94 -0.79
C ILE A 73 -5.13 7.87 0.26
N ARG A 74 -4.17 6.95 0.36
CA ARG A 74 -4.18 5.85 1.34
C ARG A 74 -2.89 5.85 2.15
N ARG A 75 -3.00 5.64 3.46
CA ARG A 75 -1.83 5.46 4.33
C ARG A 75 -1.14 4.15 3.96
N VAL A 76 0.19 4.17 3.79
CA VAL A 76 0.95 2.93 3.57
C VAL A 76 0.99 2.09 4.83
N ASP A 77 0.86 0.78 4.65
CA ASP A 77 0.77 -0.18 5.74
C ASP A 77 1.65 -1.40 5.45
N PRO A 78 2.80 -1.52 6.15
CA PRO A 78 3.68 -2.68 6.06
C PRO A 78 2.98 -4.03 6.21
N ALA A 79 1.88 -4.12 6.98
CA ALA A 79 1.16 -5.37 7.22
C ALA A 79 0.43 -5.90 5.97
N ARG A 80 0.14 -5.04 4.99
CA ARG A 80 -0.52 -5.43 3.73
C ARG A 80 0.44 -6.10 2.74
N GLY A 81 1.76 -5.98 2.96
CA GLY A 81 2.80 -6.55 2.10
C GLY A 81 2.98 -5.80 0.78
N THR A 82 1.93 -5.73 -0.05
CA THR A 82 1.91 -4.98 -1.32
C THR A 82 0.74 -4.01 -1.37
N MET A 83 0.95 -2.86 -2.03
CA MET A 83 -0.06 -1.83 -2.23
C MET A 83 0.07 -1.26 -3.65
N ASN A 84 -0.97 -0.60 -4.15
CA ASN A 84 -0.90 0.11 -5.43
C ASN A 84 -0.84 1.62 -5.18
N MET A 85 -0.12 2.34 -6.03
CA MET A 85 -0.09 3.80 -6.05
C MET A 85 -0.01 4.35 -7.47
N CYS A 86 -0.47 5.57 -7.69
CA CYS A 86 -0.28 6.29 -8.94
C CYS A 86 1.13 6.90 -8.95
N GLY A 87 1.87 6.74 -10.05
CA GLY A 87 3.26 7.19 -10.22
C GLY A 87 3.43 8.70 -10.37
N LEU A 88 2.78 9.50 -9.54
CA LEU A 88 2.89 10.96 -9.49
C LEU A 88 3.93 11.44 -8.47
N THR A 89 4.14 10.66 -7.42
CA THR A 89 5.01 11.04 -6.29
C THR A 89 6.06 9.98 -6.03
N ALA A 90 7.09 10.37 -5.27
CA ALA A 90 8.09 9.43 -4.78
C ALA A 90 7.42 8.31 -3.97
N VAL A 91 7.97 7.11 -4.11
CA VAL A 91 7.60 5.94 -3.31
C VAL A 91 8.02 6.19 -1.87
N PRO A 92 7.17 5.87 -0.87
CA PRO A 92 7.52 6.07 0.53
C PRO A 92 8.80 5.33 0.94
N ARG A 93 9.53 5.89 1.91
CA ARG A 93 10.75 5.27 2.44
C ARG A 93 10.49 3.85 2.92
N GLY A 94 11.37 2.93 2.55
CA GLY A 94 11.24 1.50 2.90
C GLY A 94 10.31 0.71 1.97
N TRP A 95 9.68 1.37 1.00
CA TRP A 95 8.91 0.72 -0.06
C TRP A 95 9.66 0.77 -1.39
N ALA A 96 9.28 -0.13 -2.29
CA ALA A 96 9.89 -0.27 -3.60
C ALA A 96 8.83 -0.65 -4.62
N VAL A 97 8.88 -0.09 -5.84
CA VAL A 97 8.02 -0.55 -6.93
C VAL A 97 8.45 -1.95 -7.33
N THR A 98 7.54 -2.92 -7.30
CA THR A 98 7.78 -4.29 -7.77
C THR A 98 7.28 -4.50 -9.19
N TYR A 99 6.29 -3.71 -9.59
CA TYR A 99 5.66 -3.86 -10.88
C TYR A 99 5.01 -2.55 -11.35
N VAL A 100 5.07 -2.30 -12.66
CA VAL A 100 4.39 -1.18 -13.31
C VAL A 100 3.22 -1.71 -14.12
N GLN A 101 2.02 -1.33 -13.74
CA GLN A 101 0.76 -1.60 -14.43
C GLN A 101 0.36 -0.40 -15.30
N GLY A 102 -0.60 -0.67 -16.20
CA GLY A 102 -1.25 0.36 -17.01
C GLY A 102 -1.78 1.54 -16.18
N GLY A 103 -2.14 2.62 -16.87
CA GLY A 103 -2.27 3.92 -16.23
C GLY A 103 -3.35 4.01 -15.13
N CYS A 104 -3.05 4.74 -14.07
CA CYS A 104 -3.99 5.19 -13.05
C CYS A 104 -5.05 6.13 -13.67
N ILE A 105 -4.63 7.26 -14.25
CA ILE A 105 -5.44 8.10 -15.15
C ILE A 105 -4.51 8.91 -16.06
N ALA A 106 -4.97 9.32 -17.25
CA ALA A 106 -4.29 10.30 -18.11
C ALA A 106 -2.80 10.01 -18.39
N GLY A 107 -2.43 8.74 -18.57
CA GLY A 107 -1.05 8.33 -18.87
C GLY A 107 -0.12 8.23 -17.66
N VAL A 108 -0.59 8.51 -16.45
CA VAL A 108 0.15 8.26 -15.21
C VAL A 108 0.21 6.76 -14.94
N PRO A 109 1.37 6.12 -14.78
CA PRO A 109 1.45 4.68 -14.51
C PRO A 109 0.86 4.31 -13.14
N ASN A 110 0.34 3.10 -13.02
CA ASN A 110 0.01 2.51 -11.72
C ASN A 110 1.20 1.64 -11.27
N TYR A 111 1.66 1.84 -10.04
CA TYR A 111 2.76 1.08 -9.45
C TYR A 111 2.23 0.15 -8.38
N GLN A 112 2.59 -1.12 -8.46
CA GLN A 112 2.57 -1.98 -7.29
C GLN A 112 3.85 -1.74 -6.49
N ILE A 113 3.70 -1.38 -5.22
CA ILE A 113 4.78 -1.21 -4.27
C ILE A 113 4.76 -2.33 -3.23
N ARG A 114 5.95 -2.70 -2.74
CA ARG A 114 6.13 -3.68 -1.67
C ARG A 114 6.97 -3.10 -0.56
N TYR A 115 6.61 -3.39 0.68
CA TYR A 115 7.41 -3.01 1.84
C TYR A 115 8.64 -3.90 1.94
N ALA A 116 9.80 -3.29 2.07
CA ALA A 116 11.08 -3.96 2.28
C ALA A 116 11.23 -4.30 3.77
N ALA A 117 10.47 -5.30 4.20
CA ALA A 117 10.41 -5.71 5.60
C ALA A 117 11.79 -6.11 6.14
N PRO A 118 12.13 -5.73 7.39
CA PRO A 118 13.30 -6.26 8.06
C PRO A 118 13.27 -7.78 8.07
N ASN A 119 14.43 -8.42 7.91
CA ASN A 119 14.57 -9.87 7.83
C ASN A 119 13.92 -10.52 6.60
N SER A 120 13.47 -9.75 5.62
CA SER A 120 13.05 -10.29 4.31
C SER A 120 14.26 -10.80 3.52
N ILE A 121 14.05 -11.84 2.71
CA ILE A 121 15.14 -12.47 1.96
C ILE A 121 15.57 -11.58 0.80
N SER A 122 14.73 -11.47 -0.23
CA SER A 122 14.98 -10.68 -1.44
C SER A 122 13.68 -10.47 -2.21
N PHE A 123 13.64 -9.48 -3.10
CA PHE A 123 12.60 -9.35 -4.11
C PHE A 123 13.05 -8.48 -5.29
N SER A 124 12.37 -8.66 -6.42
CA SER A 124 12.54 -7.82 -7.60
C SER A 124 11.88 -6.45 -7.41
N MET A 125 12.63 -5.39 -7.67
CA MET A 125 12.12 -4.03 -7.81
C MET A 125 12.31 -3.49 -9.22
N CYS A 126 11.60 -2.42 -9.52
CA CYS A 126 11.60 -1.70 -10.78
C CYS A 126 12.40 -0.39 -10.63
N ASN A 127 13.37 -0.14 -11.51
CA ASN A 127 14.25 1.05 -11.42
C ASN A 127 13.60 2.35 -11.96
N VAL A 128 12.31 2.55 -11.72
CA VAL A 128 11.59 3.76 -12.13
C VAL A 128 12.02 4.97 -11.30
N PRO A 129 11.94 6.21 -11.81
CA PRO A 129 12.49 7.39 -11.13
C PRO A 129 11.83 7.70 -9.78
N ALA A 130 10.58 7.25 -9.61
CA ALA A 130 9.85 7.39 -8.35
C ALA A 130 10.32 6.40 -7.25
N SER A 131 11.08 5.36 -7.60
CA SER A 131 11.50 4.28 -6.70
C SER A 131 13.00 4.32 -6.47
N SER A 132 13.39 4.23 -5.20
CA SER A 132 14.79 4.10 -4.79
C SER A 132 15.01 2.78 -4.04
N VAL A 133 16.23 2.23 -4.08
CA VAL A 133 16.58 1.09 -3.24
C VAL A 133 16.34 1.45 -1.77
N PRO A 134 15.59 0.62 -1.01
CA PRO A 134 15.32 0.88 0.40
C PRO A 134 16.62 1.02 1.23
N PRO A 135 16.64 1.84 2.29
CA PRO A 135 17.79 1.91 3.18
C PRO A 135 18.15 0.54 3.77
N GLY A 136 19.44 0.21 3.77
CA GLY A 136 19.91 -1.10 4.23
C GLY A 136 19.71 -2.23 3.23
N TRP A 137 19.22 -1.95 2.01
CA TRP A 137 19.12 -2.92 0.93
C TRP A 137 20.17 -2.65 -0.14
N VAL A 138 20.51 -3.71 -0.90
CA VAL A 138 21.47 -3.70 -2.00
C VAL A 138 20.87 -4.37 -3.23
N VAL A 139 21.38 -4.01 -4.41
CA VAL A 139 21.04 -4.69 -5.68
C VAL A 139 22.01 -5.84 -5.89
N THR A 140 21.53 -7.04 -6.15
CA THR A 140 22.37 -8.24 -6.39
C THR A 140 22.42 -8.64 -7.86
N SER A 141 21.41 -8.27 -8.64
CA SER A 141 21.41 -8.49 -10.08
C SER A 141 20.51 -7.49 -10.82
N VAL A 142 20.73 -7.35 -12.12
CA VAL A 142 19.96 -6.47 -13.00
C VAL A 142 19.47 -7.28 -14.20
N ALA A 143 18.18 -7.24 -14.47
CA ALA A 143 17.54 -7.84 -15.62
C ALA A 143 16.79 -6.78 -16.44
N LYS A 144 16.72 -6.94 -17.76
CA LYS A 144 16.02 -5.99 -18.63
C LYS A 144 14.50 -6.05 -18.42
N GLY A 145 13.84 -4.91 -18.59
CA GLY A 145 12.39 -4.78 -18.52
C GLY A 145 11.90 -4.36 -17.13
N CYS A 146 10.75 -3.69 -17.08
CA CYS A 146 10.04 -3.30 -15.86
C CYS A 146 8.67 -2.68 -16.26
N GLY A 147 7.96 -3.34 -17.18
CA GLY A 147 6.68 -2.85 -17.72
C GLY A 147 6.75 -1.59 -18.60
N LEU A 148 7.87 -0.85 -18.59
CA LEU A 148 8.10 0.35 -19.39
C LEU A 148 9.43 0.26 -20.18
N PRO A 149 9.50 0.80 -21.42
CA PRO A 149 10.75 0.87 -22.18
C PRO A 149 11.85 1.63 -21.45
N GLY A 150 13.07 1.11 -21.47
CA GLY A 150 14.23 1.73 -20.84
C GLY A 150 14.42 1.41 -19.35
N TYR A 151 13.47 0.70 -18.73
CA TYR A 151 13.57 0.29 -17.33
C TYR A 151 13.95 -1.20 -17.19
N ALA A 152 14.43 -1.54 -16.00
CA ALA A 152 15.04 -2.80 -15.62
C ALA A 152 14.49 -3.28 -14.25
N TYR A 153 14.48 -4.60 -14.09
CA TYR A 153 14.24 -5.24 -12.82
C TYR A 153 15.57 -5.37 -12.08
N TRP A 154 15.58 -4.97 -10.83
CA TRP A 154 16.70 -5.12 -9.91
C TRP A 154 16.29 -6.13 -8.85
N GLU A 155 17.01 -7.24 -8.75
CA GLU A 155 16.87 -8.07 -7.56
C GLU A 155 17.54 -7.35 -6.40
N ILE A 156 16.76 -7.06 -5.37
CA ILE A 156 17.27 -6.42 -4.15
C ILE A 156 17.22 -7.37 -2.97
N ARG A 157 18.18 -7.19 -2.08
CA ARG A 157 18.35 -7.98 -0.86
C ARG A 157 18.67 -7.06 0.31
N GLU A 158 18.20 -7.40 1.50
CA GLU A 158 18.67 -6.77 2.74
C GLU A 158 20.19 -7.02 2.91
N ALA A 159 20.94 -5.97 3.21
CA ALA A 159 22.37 -6.03 3.48
C ALA A 159 22.58 -6.46 4.93
N ARG A 160 23.03 -7.70 5.10
CA ARG A 160 23.12 -8.38 6.39
C ARG A 160 24.57 -8.59 6.82
N PRO A 161 25.07 -7.85 7.83
CA PRO A 161 26.46 -7.95 8.29
C PRO A 161 26.91 -9.37 8.63
N GLU A 162 25.99 -10.20 9.14
CA GLU A 162 26.23 -11.59 9.51
C GLU A 162 26.57 -12.52 8.34
N LEU A 163 26.27 -12.10 7.10
CA LEU A 163 26.64 -12.85 5.89
C LEU A 163 28.11 -12.61 5.47
N GLY A 164 28.82 -11.71 6.16
CA GLY A 164 30.20 -11.36 5.85
C GLY A 164 30.31 -10.52 4.58
N THR A 165 30.93 -11.07 3.53
CA THR A 165 31.07 -10.37 2.25
C THR A 165 29.85 -10.59 1.36
N MET A 166 29.39 -9.55 0.66
CA MET A 166 28.29 -9.63 -0.29
C MET A 166 28.71 -9.18 -1.68
N GLU A 167 28.07 -9.74 -2.70
CA GLU A 167 28.23 -9.31 -4.09
C GLU A 167 27.04 -8.47 -4.50
N VAL A 168 27.30 -7.25 -4.97
CA VAL A 168 26.27 -6.25 -5.26
C VAL A 168 26.57 -5.50 -6.55
N CYS A 169 25.53 -5.04 -7.24
CA CYS A 169 25.64 -4.20 -8.41
C CYS A 169 25.86 -2.74 -8.00
N ASN A 170 26.78 -2.04 -8.67
CA ASN A 170 27.09 -0.62 -8.40
C ASN A 170 26.04 0.38 -8.93
N VAL A 171 24.81 -0.07 -9.19
CA VAL A 171 23.70 0.73 -9.71
C VAL A 171 22.91 1.44 -8.61
N ALA A 172 23.21 1.12 -7.36
CA ALA A 172 22.62 1.71 -6.17
C ALA A 172 23.69 2.05 -5.13
N PRO A 173 23.42 3.03 -4.23
CA PRO A 173 24.33 3.35 -3.15
C PRO A 173 24.63 2.14 -2.27
N VAL A 174 25.91 1.97 -1.90
CA VAL A 174 26.32 1.01 -0.87
C VAL A 174 25.79 1.50 0.50
N PRO A 175 25.14 0.65 1.31
CA PRO A 175 24.62 1.07 2.61
C PRO A 175 25.72 1.60 3.55
N SER A 176 25.34 2.49 4.46
CA SER A 176 26.25 3.00 5.49
C SER A 176 26.86 1.86 6.31
N GLY A 177 28.14 2.00 6.67
CA GLY A 177 28.90 0.95 7.38
C GLY A 177 29.40 -0.17 6.49
N TRP A 178 29.14 -0.17 5.17
CA TRP A 178 29.73 -1.13 4.24
C TRP A 178 30.86 -0.49 3.43
N VAL A 179 31.94 -1.24 3.22
CA VAL A 179 33.08 -0.83 2.40
C VAL A 179 33.22 -1.73 1.17
N ILE A 180 33.75 -1.17 0.08
CA ILE A 180 34.04 -1.91 -1.16
C ILE A 180 35.43 -2.53 -1.04
N LEU A 181 35.52 -3.85 -1.18
CA LEU A 181 36.77 -4.61 -1.16
C LEU A 181 37.31 -4.91 -2.55
N ALA A 182 36.43 -5.09 -3.53
CA ALA A 182 36.80 -5.41 -4.90
C ALA A 182 35.74 -4.94 -5.90
N GLN A 183 36.16 -4.74 -7.14
CA GLN A 183 35.30 -4.47 -8.29
C GLN A 183 35.68 -5.38 -9.44
N ARG A 184 34.68 -5.92 -10.14
CA ARG A 184 34.88 -6.77 -11.31
C ARG A 184 33.74 -6.63 -12.31
N THR A 185 33.92 -7.21 -13.48
CA THR A 185 32.87 -7.27 -14.52
C THR A 185 31.69 -8.10 -14.02
N GLY A 186 30.48 -7.55 -14.18
CA GLY A 186 29.23 -8.22 -13.85
C GLY A 186 28.04 -7.25 -13.82
N CYS A 187 26.84 -7.76 -13.53
CA CYS A 187 25.56 -7.03 -13.57
C CYS A 187 25.22 -6.42 -14.94
N ILE A 188 25.86 -5.32 -15.32
CA ILE A 188 25.57 -4.56 -16.55
C ILE A 188 26.82 -4.02 -17.26
N ALA A 189 27.99 -4.01 -16.63
CA ALA A 189 29.19 -3.37 -17.16
C ALA A 189 30.49 -3.88 -16.50
N PRO A 190 31.67 -3.56 -17.05
CA PRO A 190 32.94 -3.68 -16.33
C PRO A 190 32.92 -2.89 -15.01
N ASN A 191 33.57 -3.42 -13.97
CA ASN A 191 33.62 -2.85 -12.62
C ASN A 191 32.25 -2.61 -11.94
N ALA A 192 31.17 -3.19 -12.47
CA ALA A 192 29.82 -3.00 -11.95
C ALA A 192 29.40 -4.03 -10.90
N LEU A 193 30.18 -5.10 -10.70
CA LEU A 193 29.99 -6.05 -9.61
C LEU A 193 30.99 -5.75 -8.49
N LEU A 194 30.47 -5.38 -7.32
CA LEU A 194 31.23 -5.01 -6.14
C LEU A 194 31.21 -6.16 -5.14
N THR A 195 32.35 -6.41 -4.49
CA THR A 195 32.39 -7.17 -3.24
C THR A 195 32.41 -6.18 -2.09
N ILE A 196 31.40 -6.23 -1.21
CA ILE A 196 31.29 -5.34 -0.05
C ILE A 196 31.38 -6.11 1.26
N LYS A 197 31.83 -5.46 2.33
CA LYS A 197 31.86 -6.01 3.69
C LYS A 197 31.45 -4.96 4.71
N TYR A 198 30.67 -5.37 5.72
CA TYR A 198 30.33 -4.50 6.83
C TYR A 198 31.54 -4.23 7.73
N MET A 199 31.74 -2.96 8.07
CA MET A 199 32.77 -2.43 8.96
C MET A 199 32.07 -1.47 9.94
N PRO A 200 31.89 -1.89 11.20
CA PRO A 200 31.23 -1.06 12.22
C PRO A 200 32.03 0.20 12.56
#